data_AF-A0A5B7T0T5-F1
#
_entry.id   AF-A0A5B7T0T5-F1
#
_cell.length_a   1.000
_cell.length_b   1.000
_cell.length_c   1.000
_cell.angle_alpha   90.00
_cell.angle_beta   90.00
_cell.angle_gamma   90.00
#
_symmetry.space_group_name_H-M   'P 1'
#
loop_
_entity.id
_entity.type
_entity.pdbx_description
1 polymer ?
#
loop_
_entity_poly.entity_id
_entity_poly.type
_entity_poly.pdbx_seq_one_letter_code
_entity_poly.pdbx_strand_id
1 'polypeptide(L)'
;MKIRILLKSYLQLYFQNFLYLTMLFSIIAFELLANHLLEIGNLKKFSLLLIAMFILSLFSTMNLYYNDSRQNKYLKQKINSHWADWSSQLLVAVITNLFSSILIFIFSLLLRDNVLVDFVGILGLFSVGFLGSGIATLFQTQWYDHSTVGQIGVLLFIYLAFSGSVVNILTAVEWLLPPLSKIIMTLQVTSSITKLLPIVGQTLLYAMILFFISGLVYKKNRKNA
;
A
#
# COMPACT_ATOMS: atom_id res chain seq x y z
N MET A 1 10.52 2.14 24.08
CA MET A 1 11.53 3.15 23.68
C MET A 1 12.13 2.89 22.30
N LYS A 2 12.62 1.67 21.99
CA LYS A 2 13.24 1.32 20.70
C LYS A 2 12.33 1.57 19.48
N ILE A 3 11.09 1.09 19.52
CA ILE A 3 10.09 1.29 18.45
C ILE A 3 9.84 2.78 18.20
N ARG A 4 9.70 3.61 19.24
CA ARG A 4 9.47 5.05 19.10
C ARG A 4 10.59 5.76 18.35
N ILE A 5 11.85 5.41 18.64
CA ILE A 5 13.02 6.02 17.99
C ILE A 5 13.07 5.63 16.51
N LEU A 6 12.88 4.34 16.20
CA LEU A 6 12.84 3.84 14.82
C LEU A 6 11.67 4.43 14.04
N LEU A 7 10.47 4.44 14.63
CA LEU A 7 9.28 5.03 14.02
C LEU A 7 9.50 6.49 13.63
N LYS A 8 10.09 7.30 14.53
CA LYS A 8 10.40 8.70 14.22
C LYS A 8 11.35 8.83 13.03
N SER A 9 12.40 8.00 13.00
CA SER A 9 13.37 7.96 11.90
C SER A 9 12.71 7.53 10.58
N TYR A 10 11.91 6.46 10.58
CA TYR A 10 11.22 6.00 9.38
C TYR A 10 10.20 7.01 8.86
N LEU A 11 9.44 7.68 9.73
CA LEU A 11 8.56 8.76 9.31
C LEU A 11 9.35 9.88 8.65
N GLN A 12 10.46 10.32 9.25
CA GLN A 12 11.32 11.34 8.65
C GLN A 12 11.82 10.92 7.25
N LEU A 13 12.30 9.69 7.09
CA LEU A 13 12.76 9.16 5.81
C LEU A 13 11.65 9.05 4.77
N TYR A 14 10.42 8.74 5.20
CA TYR A 14 9.25 8.64 4.34
C TYR A 14 8.94 9.99 3.66
N PHE A 15 9.13 11.10 4.39
CA PHE A 15 8.87 12.46 3.91
C PHE A 15 10.09 13.15 3.27
N GLN A 16 11.30 12.59 3.38
CA GLN A 16 12.58 13.30 3.16
C GLN A 16 12.84 13.83 1.74
N ASN A 17 12.13 13.35 0.71
CA ASN A 17 12.34 13.77 -0.67
C ASN A 17 11.08 14.33 -1.34
N PHE A 18 10.05 14.66 -0.55
CA PHE A 18 8.73 15.11 -1.02
C PHE A 18 7.99 14.16 -1.98
N LEU A 19 8.56 13.04 -2.43
CA LEU A 19 7.92 12.10 -3.38
C LEU A 19 6.50 11.72 -2.95
N TYR A 20 6.33 11.30 -1.70
CA TYR A 20 5.03 10.97 -1.13
C TYR A 20 4.05 12.16 -1.21
N LEU A 21 4.51 13.35 -0.79
CA LEU A 21 3.69 14.56 -0.76
C LEU A 21 3.32 15.01 -2.18
N THR A 22 4.26 14.97 -3.12
CA THR A 22 4.04 15.31 -4.53
C THR A 22 3.06 14.34 -5.17
N MET A 23 3.21 13.03 -4.96
CA MET A 23 2.27 12.05 -5.51
C MET A 23 0.87 12.21 -4.89
N LEU A 24 0.78 12.39 -3.57
CA LEU A 24 -0.49 12.64 -2.88
C LEU A 24 -1.17 13.90 -3.42
N PHE A 25 -0.43 15.00 -3.54
CA PHE A 25 -0.94 16.25 -4.09
C PHE A 25 -1.39 16.10 -5.54
N SER A 26 -0.61 15.42 -6.39
CA SER A 26 -0.98 15.15 -7.79
C SER A 26 -2.26 14.33 -7.89
N ILE A 27 -2.47 13.34 -7.01
CA ILE A 27 -3.69 12.54 -6.97
C ILE A 27 -4.90 13.43 -6.64
N ILE A 28 -4.78 14.26 -5.60
CA ILE A 28 -5.85 15.18 -5.17
C ILE A 28 -6.17 16.21 -6.25
N ALA A 29 -5.14 16.83 -6.84
CA ALA A 29 -5.30 17.81 -7.91
C ALA A 29 -5.97 17.18 -9.14
N PHE A 30 -5.51 16.00 -9.56
CA PHE A 30 -6.12 15.25 -10.65
C PHE A 30 -7.60 14.97 -10.37
N GLU A 31 -7.92 14.57 -9.14
CA GLU A 31 -9.26 14.24 -8.71
C GLU A 31 -10.23 15.43 -8.72
N LEU A 32 -9.79 16.58 -8.21
CA LEU A 32 -10.60 17.80 -8.22
C LEU A 32 -10.90 18.26 -9.65
N LEU A 33 -9.98 18.01 -10.59
CA LEU A 33 -10.14 18.34 -12.00
C LEU A 33 -10.87 17.26 -12.81
N ALA A 34 -10.81 15.99 -12.41
CA ALA A 34 -11.32 14.86 -13.20
C ALA A 34 -12.83 14.96 -13.49
N ASN A 35 -13.60 15.48 -12.53
CA ASN A 35 -15.03 15.70 -12.71
C ASN A 35 -15.33 16.71 -13.83
N HIS A 36 -14.48 17.72 -13.99
CA HIS A 36 -14.65 18.77 -15.00
C HIS A 36 -14.02 18.41 -16.34
N LEU A 37 -12.96 17.61 -16.35
CA LEU A 37 -12.20 17.29 -17.57
C LEU A 37 -12.68 16.02 -18.27
N LEU A 38 -13.16 15.02 -17.53
CA LEU A 38 -13.34 13.66 -18.07
C LEU A 38 -14.78 13.12 -17.93
N GLU A 39 -15.70 13.88 -17.33
CA GLU A 39 -17.11 13.48 -17.09
C GLU A 39 -17.26 12.05 -16.52
N ILE A 40 -16.33 11.65 -15.64
CA ILE A 40 -16.25 10.29 -15.13
C ILE A 40 -17.30 10.08 -14.03
N GLY A 41 -18.13 9.06 -14.18
CA GLY A 41 -19.08 8.66 -13.13
C GLY A 41 -18.38 8.20 -11.83
N ASN A 42 -19.05 8.41 -10.69
CA ASN A 42 -18.51 8.18 -9.33
C ASN A 42 -17.86 6.79 -9.12
N LEU A 43 -18.42 5.73 -9.69
CA LEU A 43 -17.85 4.38 -9.57
C LEU A 43 -16.50 4.25 -10.29
N LYS A 44 -16.40 4.78 -11.51
CA LYS A 44 -15.15 4.78 -12.28
C LYS A 44 -14.10 5.67 -11.61
N LYS A 45 -14.51 6.80 -11.04
CA LYS A 45 -13.66 7.67 -10.23
C LYS A 45 -13.07 6.91 -9.04
N PHE A 46 -13.91 6.23 -8.26
CA PHE A 46 -13.43 5.44 -7.12
C PHE A 46 -12.47 4.31 -7.54
N SER A 47 -12.73 3.62 -8.66
CA SER A 47 -11.78 2.64 -9.21
C SER A 47 -10.41 3.24 -9.54
N LEU A 48 -10.38 4.45 -10.11
CA LEU A 48 -9.12 5.16 -10.38
C LEU A 48 -8.40 5.54 -9.09
N LEU A 49 -9.12 5.95 -8.04
CA LEU A 49 -8.53 6.24 -6.73
C LEU A 49 -7.93 5.01 -6.07
N LEU A 50 -8.58 3.84 -6.18
CA LEU A 50 -8.01 2.58 -5.70
C LEU A 50 -6.65 2.30 -6.38
N ILE A 51 -6.58 2.46 -7.70
CA ILE A 51 -5.33 2.31 -8.46
C ILE A 51 -4.28 3.35 -8.02
N ALA A 52 -4.67 4.61 -7.91
CA ALA A 52 -3.79 5.70 -7.52
C ALA A 52 -3.23 5.50 -6.10
N MET A 53 -4.06 5.04 -5.16
CA MET A 53 -3.67 4.73 -3.79
C MET A 53 -2.70 3.54 -3.71
N PHE A 54 -2.94 2.49 -4.51
CA PHE A 54 -2.01 1.36 -4.65
C PHE A 54 -0.62 1.85 -5.08
N ILE A 55 -0.58 2.66 -6.15
CA ILE A 55 0.64 3.19 -6.75
C ILE A 55 1.37 4.13 -5.78
N LEU A 56 0.64 5.08 -5.16
CA LEU A 56 1.17 6.00 -4.15
C LEU A 56 1.88 5.24 -3.04
N SER A 57 1.20 4.24 -2.48
CA SER A 57 1.71 3.47 -1.37
C SER A 57 2.93 2.63 -1.76
N LEU A 58 2.86 1.93 -2.89
CA LEU A 58 3.95 1.12 -3.42
C LEU A 58 5.22 1.96 -3.59
N PHE A 59 5.15 3.05 -4.36
CA PHE A 59 6.33 3.88 -4.65
C PHE A 59 6.85 4.61 -3.41
N SER A 60 5.97 5.12 -2.55
CA SER A 60 6.39 5.79 -1.31
C SER A 60 7.09 4.82 -0.36
N THR A 61 6.59 3.57 -0.27
CA THR A 61 7.20 2.52 0.55
C THR A 61 8.54 2.04 -0.05
N MET A 62 8.64 1.93 -1.38
CA MET A 62 9.92 1.64 -2.04
C MET A 62 10.95 2.74 -1.79
N ASN A 63 10.54 4.01 -1.87
CA ASN A 63 11.39 5.16 -1.58
C ASN A 63 11.83 5.19 -0.11
N LEU A 64 10.96 4.81 0.83
CA LEU A 64 11.33 4.61 2.23
C LEU A 64 12.48 3.62 2.35
N TYR A 65 12.38 2.44 1.72
CA TYR A 65 13.42 1.42 1.81
C TYR A 65 14.73 1.80 1.13
N TYR A 66 14.65 2.54 0.02
CA TYR A 66 15.83 3.14 -0.61
C TYR A 66 16.53 4.15 0.31
N ASN A 67 15.78 5.03 0.97
CA ASN A 67 16.33 6.00 1.91
C ASN A 67 16.92 5.32 3.15
N ASP A 68 16.21 4.32 3.68
CA ASP A 68 16.60 3.52 4.84
C ASP A 68 17.89 2.73 4.61
N SER A 69 18.06 2.10 3.44
CA SER A 69 19.27 1.35 3.10
C SER A 69 20.52 2.24 3.03
N ARG A 70 20.35 3.55 2.78
CA ARG A 70 21.45 4.53 2.73
C ARG A 70 21.74 5.18 4.07
N GLN A 71 20.72 5.57 4.83
CA GLN A 71 20.88 6.51 5.96
C GLN A 71 20.79 5.86 7.34
N ASN A 72 20.13 4.71 7.47
CA ASN A 72 19.76 4.18 8.79
C ASN A 72 20.65 3.07 9.33
N LYS A 73 21.75 2.72 8.64
CA LYS A 73 22.63 1.61 9.01
C LYS A 73 23.12 1.69 10.47
N TYR A 74 23.63 2.85 10.89
CA TYR A 74 24.15 3.05 12.24
C TYR A 74 23.08 3.01 13.33
N LEU A 75 21.90 3.61 13.08
CA LEU A 75 20.79 3.59 14.03
C LEU A 75 20.28 2.16 14.26
N LYS A 76 20.19 1.39 13.17
CA LYS A 76 19.79 -0.01 13.17
C LYS A 76 20.77 -0.89 13.95
N GLN A 77 22.07 -0.68 13.79
CA GLN A 77 23.10 -1.38 14.57
C GLN A 77 23.00 -1.03 16.06
N LYS A 78 22.81 0.24 16.41
CA LYS A 78 22.70 0.69 17.81
C LYS A 78 21.49 0.10 18.55
N ILE A 79 20.34 -0.02 17.89
CA ILE A 79 19.11 -0.54 18.51
C ILE A 79 19.13 -2.07 18.60
N ASN A 80 19.77 -2.72 17.64
CA ASN A 80 19.97 -4.16 17.52
C ASN A 80 18.70 -4.98 17.85
N SER A 81 17.61 -4.68 17.17
CA SER A 81 16.34 -5.41 17.35
C SER A 81 15.59 -5.52 16.03
N HIS A 82 15.51 -6.74 15.51
CA HIS A 82 14.76 -7.06 14.29
C HIS A 82 13.27 -6.76 14.41
N TRP A 83 12.64 -7.25 15.48
CA TRP A 83 11.21 -7.04 15.70
C TRP A 83 10.85 -5.58 15.91
N ALA A 84 11.70 -4.80 16.60
CA ALA A 84 11.46 -3.36 16.73
C ALA A 84 11.57 -2.64 15.38
N ASP A 85 12.48 -3.07 14.51
CA ASP A 85 12.65 -2.54 13.15
C ASP A 85 11.43 -2.82 12.28
N TRP A 86 11.07 -4.10 12.17
CA TRP A 86 9.91 -4.56 11.41
C TRP A 86 8.60 -3.93 11.92
N SER A 87 8.37 -3.91 13.24
CA SER A 87 7.16 -3.28 13.80
C SER A 87 7.10 -1.78 13.53
N SER A 88 8.25 -1.09 13.48
CA SER A 88 8.28 0.34 13.16
C SER A 88 7.94 0.59 11.69
N GLN A 89 8.43 -0.24 10.77
CA GLN A 89 8.07 -0.18 9.35
C GLN A 89 6.57 -0.44 9.14
N LEU A 90 6.03 -1.47 9.80
CA LEU A 90 4.60 -1.78 9.79
C LEU A 90 3.76 -0.60 10.28
N LEU A 91 4.16 0.03 11.39
CA LEU A 91 3.46 1.20 11.94
C LEU A 91 3.51 2.39 10.99
N VAL A 92 4.65 2.65 10.33
CA VAL A 92 4.73 3.70 9.29
C VAL A 92 3.74 3.39 8.18
N ALA A 93 3.74 2.17 7.64
CA ALA A 93 2.81 1.78 6.59
C ALA A 93 1.34 1.95 7.02
N VAL A 94 0.97 1.58 8.25
CA VAL A 94 -0.39 1.80 8.76
C VAL A 94 -0.73 3.29 8.84
N ILE A 95 0.14 4.10 9.44
CA ILE A 95 -0.10 5.54 9.65
C ILE A 95 -0.23 6.26 8.31
N THR A 96 0.71 6.04 7.38
CA THR A 96 0.76 6.78 6.12
C THR A 96 -0.35 6.34 5.18
N ASN A 97 -0.68 5.04 5.11
CA ASN A 97 -1.82 4.58 4.31
C ASN A 97 -3.14 5.10 4.88
N LEU A 98 -3.35 5.03 6.19
CA LEU A 98 -4.58 5.53 6.81
C LEU A 98 -4.78 7.03 6.57
N PHE A 99 -3.72 7.82 6.79
CA PHE A 99 -3.74 9.26 6.54
C PHE A 99 -4.04 9.56 5.06
N SER A 100 -3.36 8.89 4.13
CA SER A 100 -3.58 9.11 2.69
C SER A 100 -4.99 8.71 2.27
N SER A 101 -5.52 7.59 2.76
CA SER A 101 -6.86 7.12 2.43
C SER A 101 -7.95 8.07 2.90
N ILE A 102 -7.83 8.58 4.14
CA ILE A 102 -8.77 9.58 4.66
C ILE A 102 -8.71 10.85 3.81
N LEU A 103 -7.49 11.34 3.53
CA LEU A 103 -7.30 12.60 2.84
C LEU A 103 -7.79 12.53 1.39
N ILE A 104 -7.38 11.51 0.63
CA ILE A 104 -7.88 11.25 -0.74
C ILE A 104 -9.40 11.12 -0.72
N PHE A 105 -9.98 10.35 0.21
CA PHE A 105 -11.43 10.18 0.26
C PHE A 105 -12.18 11.50 0.52
N ILE A 106 -11.71 12.34 1.43
CA ILE A 106 -12.32 13.65 1.71
C ILE A 106 -12.28 14.54 0.46
N PHE A 107 -11.13 14.63 -0.21
CA PHE A 107 -10.98 15.44 -1.41
C PHE A 107 -11.68 14.85 -2.65
N SER A 108 -12.11 13.59 -2.57
CA SER A 108 -12.87 12.96 -3.65
C SER A 108 -14.27 13.50 -3.87
N LEU A 109 -14.82 14.21 -2.88
CA LEU A 109 -16.20 14.68 -2.89
C LEU A 109 -17.19 13.54 -3.15
N LEU A 110 -16.80 12.29 -2.83
CA LEU A 110 -17.66 11.11 -2.87
C LEU A 110 -18.46 10.92 -1.57
N LEU A 111 -18.30 11.83 -0.61
CA LEU A 111 -19.05 11.87 0.65
C LEU A 111 -20.55 11.80 0.35
N ARG A 112 -21.22 10.83 0.97
CA ARG A 112 -22.68 10.68 0.89
C ARG A 112 -23.28 10.80 2.29
N ASP A 113 -24.59 11.01 2.37
CA ASP A 113 -25.33 11.00 3.64
C ASP A 113 -25.28 9.65 4.40
N ASN A 114 -24.64 8.63 3.82
CA ASN A 114 -24.50 7.31 4.40
C ASN A 114 -23.06 7.04 4.87
N VAL A 115 -22.86 7.14 6.19
CA VAL A 115 -21.59 6.89 6.89
C VAL A 115 -20.99 5.52 6.55
N LEU A 116 -21.82 4.50 6.28
CA LEU A 116 -21.32 3.17 5.94
C LEU A 116 -20.63 3.16 4.57
N VAL A 117 -21.13 3.93 3.60
CA VAL A 117 -20.50 4.07 2.28
C VAL A 117 -19.14 4.73 2.43
N ASP A 118 -19.06 5.80 3.22
CA ASP A 118 -17.83 6.54 3.44
C ASP A 118 -16.77 5.69 4.16
N PHE A 119 -17.20 4.96 5.18
CA PHE A 119 -16.33 4.03 5.90
C PHE A 119 -15.78 2.93 5.00
N VAL A 120 -16.63 2.31 4.17
CA VAL A 120 -16.18 1.28 3.21
C VAL A 120 -15.28 1.87 2.13
N GLY A 121 -15.53 3.11 1.71
CA GLY A 121 -14.67 3.85 0.79
C GLY A 121 -13.26 4.06 1.33
N ILE A 122 -13.16 4.60 2.55
CA ILE A 122 -11.88 4.81 3.24
C ILE A 122 -11.17 3.48 3.49
N LEU A 123 -11.88 2.46 3.98
CA LEU A 123 -11.30 1.14 4.19
C LEU A 123 -10.83 0.49 2.89
N GLY A 124 -11.55 0.69 1.79
CA GLY A 124 -11.15 0.19 0.47
C GLY A 124 -9.83 0.81 0.02
N LEU A 125 -9.71 2.13 0.08
CA LEU A 125 -8.46 2.84 -0.20
C LEU A 125 -7.34 2.36 0.73
N PHE A 126 -7.63 2.22 2.04
CA PHE A 126 -6.65 1.77 3.02
C PHE A 126 -6.15 0.36 2.71
N SER A 127 -7.05 -0.60 2.44
CA SER A 127 -6.67 -1.99 2.13
C SER A 127 -5.77 -2.10 0.90
N VAL A 128 -6.06 -1.30 -0.13
CA VAL A 128 -5.32 -1.31 -1.40
C VAL A 128 -3.97 -0.60 -1.24
N GLY A 129 -3.93 0.51 -0.52
CA GLY A 129 -2.68 1.14 -0.12
C GLY A 129 -1.82 0.19 0.70
N PHE A 130 -2.41 -0.49 1.68
CA PHE A 130 -1.69 -1.43 2.53
C PHE A 130 -1.15 -2.63 1.74
N LEU A 131 -1.89 -3.11 0.73
CA LEU A 131 -1.40 -4.10 -0.24
C LEU A 131 -0.16 -3.61 -0.99
N GLY A 132 -0.18 -2.36 -1.50
CA GLY A 132 0.96 -1.75 -2.17
C GLY A 132 2.21 -1.69 -1.28
N SER A 133 2.05 -1.25 -0.01
CA SER A 133 3.14 -1.29 0.98
C SER A 133 3.61 -2.71 1.26
N GLY A 134 2.70 -3.68 1.36
CA GLY A 134 3.02 -5.09 1.63
C GLY A 134 3.89 -5.70 0.54
N ILE A 135 3.58 -5.45 -0.74
CA ILE A 135 4.40 -5.88 -1.88
C ILE A 135 5.79 -5.22 -1.83
N ALA A 136 5.86 -3.91 -1.62
CA ALA A 136 7.14 -3.20 -1.51
C ALA A 136 8.00 -3.75 -0.36
N THR A 137 7.37 -4.10 0.77
CA THR A 137 8.03 -4.64 1.96
C THR A 137 8.55 -6.06 1.74
N LEU A 138 7.77 -6.91 1.07
CA LEU A 138 8.19 -8.27 0.74
C LEU A 138 9.51 -8.27 -0.04
N PHE A 139 9.66 -7.33 -0.97
CA PHE A 139 10.81 -7.20 -1.84
C PHE A 139 11.78 -6.08 -1.44
N GLN A 140 11.86 -5.71 -0.15
CA GLN A 140 12.85 -4.73 0.31
C GLN A 140 14.30 -5.16 0.00
N THR A 141 14.57 -6.47 -0.20
CA THR A 141 15.86 -7.02 -0.70
C THR A 141 16.40 -6.28 -1.93
N GLN A 142 15.53 -5.67 -2.73
CA GLN A 142 15.93 -4.93 -3.93
C GLN A 142 16.95 -3.80 -3.64
N TRP A 143 16.95 -3.29 -2.40
CA TRP A 143 17.82 -2.19 -1.95
C TRP A 143 18.97 -2.64 -1.05
N TYR A 144 19.11 -3.96 -0.84
CA TYR A 144 20.15 -4.59 -0.04
C TYR A 144 20.93 -5.58 -0.91
N ASP A 145 20.68 -6.89 -0.75
CA ASP A 145 21.56 -7.95 -1.26
C ASP A 145 21.18 -8.48 -2.65
N HIS A 146 19.91 -8.31 -3.06
CA HIS A 146 19.37 -8.94 -4.28
C HIS A 146 18.51 -7.96 -5.10
N SER A 147 19.16 -6.96 -5.70
CA SER A 147 18.51 -5.89 -6.48
C SER A 147 17.62 -6.42 -7.61
N THR A 148 18.17 -7.28 -8.49
CA THR A 148 17.46 -7.79 -9.66
C THR A 148 16.27 -8.68 -9.27
N VAL A 149 16.45 -9.59 -8.31
CA VAL A 149 15.38 -10.49 -7.85
C VAL A 149 14.26 -9.71 -7.19
N GLY A 150 14.60 -8.69 -6.38
CA GLY A 150 13.60 -7.84 -5.76
C GLY A 150 12.80 -7.01 -6.78
N GLN A 151 13.45 -6.43 -7.79
CA GLN A 151 12.75 -5.68 -8.85
C GLN A 151 11.83 -6.56 -9.70
N ILE A 152 12.31 -7.74 -10.12
CA ILE A 152 11.48 -8.71 -10.86
C ILE A 152 10.29 -9.17 -10.01
N GLY A 153 10.52 -9.44 -8.73
CA GLY A 153 9.48 -9.83 -7.78
C GLY A 153 8.39 -8.76 -7.63
N VAL A 154 8.78 -7.49 -7.48
CA VAL A 154 7.85 -6.35 -7.43
C VAL A 154 7.00 -6.31 -8.70
N LEU A 155 7.61 -6.40 -9.89
CA LEU A 155 6.88 -6.37 -11.16
C LEU A 155 5.88 -7.53 -11.28
N LEU A 156 6.28 -8.74 -10.90
CA LEU A 156 5.40 -9.92 -10.94
C LEU A 156 4.21 -9.74 -10.00
N PHE A 157 4.42 -9.25 -8.78
CA PHE A 157 3.32 -9.03 -7.82
C PHE A 157 2.42 -7.85 -8.21
N ILE A 158 2.95 -6.81 -8.85
CA ILE A 158 2.15 -5.74 -9.44
C ILE A 158 1.28 -6.31 -10.58
N TYR A 159 1.87 -7.11 -11.46
CA TYR A 159 1.12 -7.77 -12.53
C TYR A 159 0.00 -8.64 -11.97
N LEU A 160 0.28 -9.45 -10.95
CA LEU A 160 -0.74 -10.26 -10.28
C LEU A 160 -1.82 -9.40 -9.60
N ALA A 161 -1.45 -8.28 -8.98
CA ALA A 161 -2.43 -7.37 -8.37
C ALA A 161 -3.39 -6.77 -9.42
N PHE A 162 -2.91 -6.41 -10.61
CA PHE A 162 -3.73 -5.80 -11.66
C PHE A 162 -4.44 -6.78 -12.60
N SER A 163 -3.91 -7.99 -12.77
CA SER A 163 -4.43 -8.98 -13.75
C SER A 163 -5.00 -10.24 -13.12
N GLY A 164 -4.85 -10.42 -11.80
CA GLY A 164 -5.13 -11.68 -11.14
C GLY A 164 -6.55 -12.23 -11.38
N SER A 165 -7.54 -11.35 -11.51
CA SER A 165 -8.94 -11.75 -11.77
C SER A 165 -9.27 -12.01 -13.25
N VAL A 166 -8.32 -11.81 -14.16
CA VAL A 166 -8.47 -12.06 -15.61
C VAL A 166 -7.84 -13.40 -15.99
N VAL A 167 -6.90 -13.92 -15.18
CA VAL A 167 -6.19 -15.17 -15.45
C VAL A 167 -6.89 -16.32 -14.74
N ASN A 168 -7.62 -17.16 -15.49
CA ASN A 168 -8.41 -18.29 -14.94
C ASN A 168 -7.61 -19.24 -14.02
N ILE A 169 -6.29 -19.35 -14.19
CA ILE A 169 -5.42 -20.19 -13.35
C ILE A 169 -5.32 -19.67 -11.91
N LEU A 170 -5.49 -18.36 -11.68
CA LEU A 170 -5.38 -17.74 -10.35
C LEU A 170 -6.70 -17.75 -9.56
N THR A 171 -7.83 -18.09 -10.19
CA THR A 171 -9.17 -18.13 -9.57
C THR A 171 -9.22 -19.01 -8.31
N ALA A 172 -8.46 -20.10 -8.27
CA ALA A 172 -8.36 -21.00 -7.12
C ALA A 172 -7.71 -20.36 -5.88
N VAL A 173 -6.87 -19.34 -6.07
CA VAL A 173 -6.12 -18.67 -4.98
C VAL A 173 -6.64 -17.26 -4.71
N GLU A 174 -7.51 -16.72 -5.57
CA GLU A 174 -8.14 -15.40 -5.44
C GLU A 174 -8.97 -15.20 -4.17
N TRP A 175 -9.41 -16.27 -3.50
CA TRP A 175 -10.09 -16.16 -2.21
C TRP A 175 -9.12 -15.80 -1.08
N LEU A 176 -7.85 -16.19 -1.21
CA LEU A 176 -6.78 -15.90 -0.24
C LEU A 176 -5.95 -14.68 -0.65
N LEU A 177 -5.81 -14.44 -1.96
CA LEU A 177 -4.99 -13.38 -2.55
C LEU A 177 -5.86 -12.51 -3.47
N PRO A 178 -6.88 -11.80 -2.96
CA PRO A 178 -7.74 -11.00 -3.82
C PRO A 178 -6.91 -9.91 -4.51
N PRO A 179 -6.79 -9.96 -5.84
CA PRO A 179 -6.06 -8.94 -6.58
C PRO A 179 -6.85 -7.63 -6.52
N LEU A 180 -6.15 -6.51 -6.66
CA LEU A 180 -6.77 -5.18 -6.84
C LEU A 180 -7.83 -5.22 -7.95
N SER A 181 -7.58 -5.99 -9.01
CA SER A 181 -8.50 -6.20 -10.12
C SER A 181 -9.87 -6.75 -9.70
N LYS A 182 -9.93 -7.60 -8.67
CA LYS A 182 -11.19 -8.17 -8.14
C LYS A 182 -12.04 -7.11 -7.43
N ILE A 183 -11.41 -6.18 -6.71
CA ILE A 183 -12.11 -5.04 -6.10
C ILE A 183 -12.72 -4.17 -7.21
N ILE A 184 -11.93 -3.84 -8.24
CA ILE A 184 -12.36 -3.00 -9.37
C ILE A 184 -13.51 -3.67 -10.13
N MET A 185 -13.38 -4.94 -10.48
CA MET A 185 -14.44 -5.69 -11.17
C MET A 185 -15.71 -5.78 -10.33
N THR A 186 -15.59 -6.03 -9.03
CA THR A 186 -16.77 -6.11 -8.15
C THR A 186 -17.48 -4.77 -8.07
N LEU A 187 -16.75 -3.66 -8.00
CA LEU A 187 -17.35 -2.32 -8.02
C LEU A 187 -18.11 -2.06 -9.34
N GLN A 188 -17.54 -2.48 -10.47
CA GLN A 188 -18.15 -2.33 -11.79
C GLN A 188 -19.41 -3.21 -11.96
N VAL A 189 -19.39 -4.44 -11.45
CA VAL A 189 -20.52 -5.38 -11.57
C VAL A 189 -21.65 -5.03 -10.59
N THR A 190 -21.32 -4.73 -9.34
CA THR A 190 -22.32 -4.58 -8.28
C THR A 190 -22.85 -3.15 -8.10
N SER A 191 -22.19 -2.18 -8.73
CA SER A 191 -22.53 -0.75 -8.69
C SER A 191 -22.70 -0.14 -7.29
N SER A 192 -22.14 -0.78 -6.26
CA SER A 192 -22.22 -0.31 -4.87
C SER A 192 -20.90 -0.48 -4.14
N ILE A 193 -20.43 0.61 -3.51
CA ILE A 193 -19.22 0.62 -2.68
C ILE A 193 -19.39 -0.30 -1.46
N THR A 194 -20.58 -0.36 -0.86
CA THR A 194 -20.79 -1.14 0.38
C THR A 194 -20.59 -2.64 0.19
N LYS A 195 -20.81 -3.14 -1.03
CA LYS A 195 -20.59 -4.55 -1.39
C LYS A 195 -19.11 -4.92 -1.49
N LEU A 196 -18.19 -3.95 -1.42
CA LEU A 196 -16.75 -4.21 -1.38
C LEU A 196 -16.26 -4.70 -0.02
N LEU A 197 -17.02 -4.49 1.07
CA LEU A 197 -16.56 -4.78 2.43
C LEU A 197 -15.93 -6.17 2.61
N PRO A 198 -16.50 -7.27 2.09
CA PRO A 198 -15.89 -8.60 2.22
C PRO A 198 -14.52 -8.69 1.53
N ILE A 199 -14.40 -8.10 0.35
CA ILE A 199 -13.18 -8.15 -0.46
C ILE A 199 -12.10 -7.26 0.15
N VAL A 200 -12.48 -6.08 0.65
CA VAL A 200 -11.59 -5.18 1.39
C VAL A 200 -10.98 -5.88 2.62
N GLY A 201 -11.78 -6.65 3.36
CA GLY A 201 -11.29 -7.47 4.48
C GLY A 201 -10.29 -8.53 4.03
N GLN A 202 -10.58 -9.25 2.94
CA GLN A 202 -9.65 -10.24 2.37
C GLN A 202 -8.34 -9.60 1.89
N THR A 203 -8.41 -8.44 1.23
CA THR A 203 -7.22 -7.71 0.73
C THR A 203 -6.34 -7.23 1.88
N LEU A 204 -6.94 -6.74 2.96
CA LEU A 204 -6.21 -6.33 4.16
C LEU A 204 -5.52 -7.53 4.82
N LEU A 205 -6.23 -8.66 4.96
CA LEU A 205 -5.65 -9.90 5.49
C LEU A 205 -4.48 -10.39 4.63
N TYR A 206 -4.62 -10.35 3.30
CA TYR A 206 -3.53 -10.69 2.40
C TYR A 206 -2.32 -9.77 2.57
N ALA A 207 -2.53 -8.46 2.60
CA ALA A 207 -1.46 -7.50 2.83
C ALA A 207 -0.75 -7.74 4.18
N MET A 208 -1.47 -8.11 5.24
CA MET A 208 -0.88 -8.51 6.53
C MET A 208 -0.01 -9.77 6.40
N ILE A 209 -0.45 -10.77 5.63
CA ILE A 209 0.35 -11.97 5.36
C ILE A 209 1.67 -11.59 4.66
N LEU A 210 1.64 -10.72 3.65
CA LEU A 210 2.86 -10.25 2.96
C LEU A 210 3.83 -9.58 3.94
N PHE A 211 3.31 -8.69 4.80
CA PHE A 211 4.09 -8.05 5.84
C PHE A 211 4.68 -9.06 6.83
N PHE A 212 3.93 -10.09 7.23
CA PHE A 212 4.42 -11.10 8.16
C PHE A 212 5.51 -11.98 7.54
N ILE A 213 5.31 -12.43 6.29
CA ILE A 213 6.32 -13.19 5.53
C ILE A 213 7.60 -12.39 5.42
N SER A 214 7.52 -11.09 5.10
CA SER A 214 8.69 -10.22 5.07
C SER A 214 9.43 -10.22 6.42
N GLY A 215 8.70 -10.05 7.53
CA GLY A 215 9.28 -10.04 8.87
C GLY A 215 10.05 -11.31 9.20
N LEU A 216 9.59 -12.47 8.71
CA LEU A 216 10.28 -13.75 8.89
C LEU A 216 11.51 -13.88 7.99
N VAL A 217 11.38 -13.56 6.69
CA VAL A 217 12.48 -13.68 5.71
C VAL A 217 13.68 -12.84 6.13
N TYR A 218 13.45 -11.59 6.54
CA TYR A 218 14.54 -10.66 6.86
C TYR A 218 15.13 -10.85 8.26
N LYS A 219 14.51 -11.65 9.13
CA LYS A 219 15.08 -12.00 10.45
C LYS A 219 16.39 -12.79 10.32
N LYS A 220 16.50 -13.61 9.27
CA LYS A 220 17.61 -14.56 9.08
C LYS A 220 18.90 -13.87 8.58
N ASN A 221 18.77 -12.84 7.75
CA ASN A 221 19.93 -12.17 7.13
C ASN A 221 20.73 -11.31 8.11
N ARG A 222 20.12 -10.83 9.21
CA ARG A 222 20.78 -9.95 10.17
C ARG A 222 21.77 -10.64 11.12
N LYS A 223 21.80 -11.97 11.16
CA LYS A 223 22.78 -12.73 11.95
C LYS A 223 24.14 -12.89 11.25
N ASN A 224 24.21 -12.61 9.95
CA ASN A 224 25.39 -12.83 9.12
C ASN A 224 25.97 -11.51 8.54
N ALA A 225 25.54 -10.35 9.05
CA ALA A 225 25.97 -9.02 8.61
C ALA A 225 26.56 -8.22 9.77
#